data_AF-A0A1M5K3M5-F1
#
_entry.id   AF-A0A1M5K3M5-F1
#
_cell.length_a   1.000
_cell.length_b   1.000
_cell.length_c   1.000
_cell.angle_alpha   90.00
_cell.angle_beta   90.00
_cell.angle_gamma   90.00
#
_symmetry.space_group_name_H-M   'P 1'
#
loop_
_entity.id
_entity.type
_entity.pdbx_description
1 polymer ?
#
loop_
_entity_poly.entity_id
_entity_poly.type
_entity_poly.pdbx_seq_one_letter_code
_entity_poly.pdbx_strand_id
1 'polypeptide(L)'
;MLKKIALVAAVAASASFATYNFFPVGDANKGQVEIGDTYAWHDHWSMNQVKINAKYNIMQNFELSLQNIGYQIWNEDDRCDDTKSCPDNDGFKALTVGARYQFMPILIGALDIQLPLNSEDVVGDYDPFGLYAAIQYTQEFVPNLWFGSELGFDWKFEDEKFEEGLKMTIQAEIDYTIASIGL
;
A
#
# COMPACT_ATOMS: atom_id res chain seq x y z
N MET A 1 16.82 15.05 22.61
CA MET A 1 16.68 13.62 22.26
C MET A 1 15.30 13.31 21.68
N LEU A 2 14.20 13.74 22.32
CA LEU A 2 12.83 13.61 21.79
C LEU A 2 12.65 14.06 20.34
N LYS A 3 13.23 15.21 19.95
CA LYS A 3 13.15 15.72 18.57
C LYS A 3 13.80 14.81 17.53
N LYS A 4 14.84 14.04 17.92
CA LYS A 4 15.50 13.07 17.04
C LYS A 4 14.68 11.78 16.93
N ILE A 5 14.09 11.34 18.05
CA ILE A 5 13.19 10.18 18.10
C ILE A 5 11.93 10.45 17.26
N ALA A 6 11.34 11.66 17.36
CA ALA A 6 10.17 12.05 16.58
C ALA A 6 10.48 12.12 15.07
N LEU A 7 11.65 12.64 14.69
CA LEU A 7 12.07 12.68 13.28
C LEU A 7 12.29 11.27 12.72
N VAL A 8 12.93 10.38 13.50
CA VAL A 8 13.16 8.98 13.09
C VAL A 8 11.85 8.21 13.02
N ALA A 9 10.95 8.41 13.98
CA ALA A 9 9.61 7.81 13.94
C ALA A 9 8.80 8.33 12.75
N ALA A 10 8.91 9.61 12.40
CA ALA A 10 8.25 10.18 11.23
C ALA A 10 8.82 9.62 9.92
N VAL A 11 10.15 9.43 9.82
CA VAL A 11 10.80 8.84 8.64
C VAL A 11 10.47 7.35 8.51
N ALA A 12 10.60 6.58 9.59
CA ALA A 12 10.28 5.15 9.61
C ALA A 12 8.78 4.89 9.38
N ALA A 13 7.90 5.74 9.92
CA ALA A 13 6.48 5.67 9.62
C ALA A 13 6.23 6.02 8.14
N SER A 14 6.85 7.08 7.61
CA SER A 14 6.68 7.49 6.20
C SER A 14 7.14 6.44 5.18
N ALA A 15 8.19 5.69 5.51
CA ALA A 15 8.70 4.55 4.74
C ALA A 15 7.74 3.34 4.78
N SER A 16 6.98 3.17 5.86
CA SER A 16 6.09 2.02 6.05
C SER A 16 4.75 2.12 5.31
N PHE A 17 4.44 3.22 4.63
CA PHE A 17 3.13 3.43 4.00
C PHE A 17 3.02 3.01 2.53
N ALA A 18 4.12 2.54 1.92
CA ALA A 18 4.04 1.94 0.60
C ALA A 18 3.42 0.54 0.71
N THR A 19 2.54 0.23 -0.25
CA THR A 19 1.91 -1.09 -0.46
C THR A 19 2.90 -2.25 -0.32
N TYR A 20 4.15 -2.00 -0.71
CA TYR A 20 5.32 -2.75 -0.29
C TYR A 20 6.44 -1.81 0.11
N ASN A 21 7.19 -2.20 1.13
CA ASN A 21 8.48 -1.62 1.39
C ASN A 21 9.50 -2.17 0.37
N PHE A 22 10.27 -1.31 -0.29
CA PHE A 22 11.21 -1.69 -1.39
C PHE A 22 12.46 -2.44 -0.89
N PHE A 23 12.39 -3.05 0.29
CA PHE A 23 13.48 -3.75 0.96
C PHE A 23 13.43 -5.25 0.68
N PRO A 24 14.54 -5.98 0.97
CA PRO A 24 14.62 -7.42 0.75
C PRO A 24 13.46 -8.19 1.37
N VAL A 25 13.10 -9.30 0.73
CA VAL A 25 12.12 -10.23 1.26
C VAL A 25 12.62 -10.80 2.58
N GLY A 26 11.74 -10.83 3.58
CA GLY A 26 12.11 -11.24 4.94
C GLY A 26 12.47 -12.73 5.03
N ASP A 27 12.92 -13.14 6.22
CA ASP A 27 13.32 -14.53 6.46
C ASP A 27 12.14 -15.49 6.27
N ALA A 28 12.47 -16.73 5.86
CA ALA A 28 11.51 -17.81 5.69
C ALA A 28 10.66 -18.04 6.95
N ASN A 29 9.38 -18.35 6.74
CA ASN A 29 8.37 -18.62 7.77
C ASN A 29 8.10 -17.45 8.73
N LYS A 30 8.42 -16.22 8.33
CA LYS A 30 8.03 -15.01 9.06
C LYS A 30 6.85 -14.35 8.38
N GLY A 31 5.90 -13.90 9.18
CA GLY A 31 4.78 -13.10 8.74
C GLY A 31 4.70 -11.79 9.50
N GLN A 32 4.00 -10.84 8.91
CA GLN A 32 3.69 -9.55 9.51
C GLN A 32 2.24 -9.22 9.20
N VAL A 33 1.55 -8.64 10.17
CA VAL A 33 0.23 -8.03 10.00
C VAL A 33 0.37 -6.57 10.34
N GLU A 34 -0.23 -5.73 9.51
CA GLU A 34 -0.29 -4.29 9.69
C GLU A 34 -1.76 -3.86 9.67
N ILE A 35 -2.12 -3.00 10.62
CA ILE A 35 -3.40 -2.32 10.65
C ILE A 35 -3.09 -0.84 10.48
N GLY A 36 -3.67 -0.24 9.46
CA GLY A 36 -3.53 1.18 9.15
C GLY A 36 -4.87 1.87 9.26
N ASP A 37 -4.84 3.09 9.77
CA ASP A 37 -5.95 4.04 9.66
C ASP A 37 -5.50 5.16 8.71
N THR A 38 -6.38 5.58 7.80
CA THR A 38 -6.12 6.72 6.91
C THR A 38 -7.25 7.70 7.07
N TYR A 39 -6.90 8.88 7.58
CA TYR A 39 -7.79 10.03 7.63
C TYR A 39 -7.34 11.04 6.57
N ALA A 40 -8.25 11.43 5.69
CA ALA A 40 -8.04 12.46 4.69
C ALA A 40 -9.08 13.56 4.85
N TRP A 41 -8.64 14.80 4.71
CA TRP A 41 -9.51 15.97 4.74
C TRP A 41 -9.05 16.95 3.66
N HIS A 42 -9.98 17.41 2.85
CA HIS A 42 -9.76 18.42 1.83
C HIS A 42 -10.97 19.33 1.70
N ASP A 43 -10.79 20.60 2.07
CA ASP A 43 -11.83 21.63 2.02
C ASP A 43 -13.09 21.22 2.81
N HIS A 44 -14.19 20.91 2.12
CA HIS A 44 -15.46 20.47 2.70
C HIS A 44 -15.60 18.94 2.74
N TRP A 45 -14.59 18.18 2.32
CA TRP A 45 -14.67 16.73 2.21
C TRP A 45 -13.77 16.05 3.24
N SER A 46 -14.31 15.08 3.96
CA SER A 46 -13.52 14.24 4.87
C SER A 46 -13.82 12.76 4.68
N MET A 47 -12.79 11.93 4.87
CA MET A 47 -12.88 10.49 4.74
C MET A 47 -12.03 9.81 5.80
N ASN A 48 -12.55 8.71 6.33
CA ASN A 48 -11.77 7.79 7.14
C ASN A 48 -11.91 6.36 6.62
N GLN A 49 -10.79 5.66 6.61
CA GLN A 49 -10.73 4.26 6.22
C GLN A 49 -9.74 3.50 7.11
N VAL A 50 -10.10 2.27 7.44
CA VAL A 50 -9.21 1.32 8.10
C VAL A 50 -8.82 0.26 7.10
N LYS A 51 -7.54 -0.10 7.08
CA LYS A 51 -6.97 -1.12 6.21
C LYS A 51 -6.18 -2.14 7.03
N ILE A 52 -6.22 -3.38 6.58
CA ILE A 52 -5.44 -4.49 7.11
C ILE A 52 -4.61 -5.04 5.96
N ASN A 53 -3.31 -5.18 6.22
CA ASN A 53 -2.37 -5.84 5.35
C ASN A 53 -1.77 -7.03 6.10
N ALA A 54 -1.58 -8.14 5.42
CA ALA A 54 -0.90 -9.31 5.95
C ALA A 54 0.12 -9.80 4.92
N LYS A 55 1.30 -10.18 5.37
CA LYS A 55 2.32 -10.79 4.53
C LYS A 55 2.96 -11.98 5.21
N TYR A 56 3.37 -12.96 4.41
CA TYR A 56 3.97 -14.19 4.89
C TYR A 56 5.05 -14.67 3.91
N ASN A 57 6.27 -14.85 4.42
CA ASN A 57 7.38 -15.42 3.69
C ASN A 57 7.30 -16.94 3.76
N ILE A 58 6.88 -17.59 2.67
CA ILE A 58 6.76 -19.05 2.63
C ILE A 58 8.15 -19.69 2.68
N MET A 59 9.07 -19.15 1.90
CA MET A 59 10.46 -19.60 1.82
C MET A 59 11.37 -18.40 1.73
N GLN A 60 12.67 -18.63 1.83
CA GLN A 60 13.64 -17.57 1.63
C GLN A 60 13.44 -16.98 0.23
N ASN A 61 13.37 -15.65 0.15
CA ASN A 61 13.17 -14.89 -1.08
C ASN A 61 11.75 -14.96 -1.69
N PHE A 62 10.75 -15.56 -1.04
CA PHE A 62 9.37 -15.59 -1.56
C PHE A 62 8.34 -15.17 -0.51
N GLU A 63 7.61 -14.09 -0.81
CA GLU A 63 6.59 -13.48 0.04
C GLU A 63 5.24 -13.54 -0.67
N LEU A 64 4.19 -13.92 0.06
CA LEU A 64 2.81 -13.66 -0.33
C LEU A 64 2.24 -12.56 0.56
N SER A 65 1.35 -11.76 0.00
CA SER A 65 0.66 -10.70 0.72
C SER A 65 -0.82 -10.65 0.39
N LEU A 66 -1.60 -10.25 1.39
CA LEU A 66 -2.97 -9.80 1.27
C LEU A 66 -2.95 -8.34 1.69
N GLN A 67 -3.40 -7.46 0.81
CA GLN A 67 -3.29 -6.03 1.00
C GLN A 67 -4.64 -5.37 0.80
N ASN A 68 -4.77 -4.18 1.36
CA ASN A 68 -5.92 -3.29 1.19
C ASN A 68 -7.26 -3.93 1.60
N ILE A 69 -7.25 -4.95 2.47
CA ILE A 69 -8.49 -5.43 3.10
C ILE A 69 -8.96 -4.31 4.02
N GLY A 70 -9.96 -3.57 3.57
CA GLY A 70 -10.34 -2.35 4.26
C GLY A 70 -11.83 -2.11 4.29
N TYR A 71 -12.21 -1.18 5.16
CA TYR A 71 -13.56 -0.64 5.24
C TYR A 71 -13.45 0.88 5.30
N GLN A 72 -14.19 1.56 4.43
CA GLN A 72 -14.39 3.01 4.49
C GLN A 72 -15.50 3.26 5.50
N ILE A 73 -15.15 3.87 6.63
CA ILE A 73 -16.10 4.07 7.75
C ILE A 73 -17.06 5.21 7.42
N TRP A 74 -16.52 6.30 6.85
CA TRP A 74 -17.32 7.40 6.35
C TRP A 74 -16.57 8.15 5.25
N ASN A 75 -17.34 8.86 4.44
CA ASN A 75 -16.87 9.73 3.38
C ASN A 75 -17.95 10.80 3.14
N GLU A 76 -17.73 11.98 3.70
CA GLU A 76 -18.71 13.05 3.85
C GLU A 76 -18.26 14.32 3.12
N ASP A 77 -19.20 15.04 2.50
CA ASP A 77 -19.02 16.42 2.02
C ASP A 77 -19.92 17.35 2.84
N ASP A 78 -19.33 18.30 3.57
CA ASP A 78 -20.00 19.26 4.45
C ASP A 78 -21.01 20.16 3.72
N ARG A 79 -21.00 20.19 2.38
CA ARG A 79 -21.98 20.93 1.55
C ARG A 79 -23.26 20.13 1.28
N CYS A 80 -23.34 18.92 1.80
CA CYS A 80 -24.56 18.12 1.85
C CYS A 80 -25.54 18.71 2.87
N ASP A 81 -26.31 19.73 2.47
CA ASP A 81 -27.51 20.14 3.19
C ASP A 81 -28.58 19.03 3.12
N ASP A 82 -29.38 18.89 4.18
CA ASP A 82 -30.50 17.94 4.44
C ASP A 82 -31.55 17.74 3.31
N THR A 83 -31.39 18.41 2.17
CA THR A 83 -32.31 18.38 1.02
C THR A 83 -31.77 17.64 -0.21
N LYS A 84 -30.51 17.21 -0.19
CA LYS A 84 -29.96 16.30 -1.20
C LYS A 84 -29.60 14.99 -0.52
N SER A 85 -30.15 13.89 -1.02
CA SER A 85 -29.74 12.54 -0.64
C SER A 85 -28.25 12.38 -0.94
N CYS A 86 -27.42 12.59 0.06
CA CYS A 86 -26.01 12.30 -0.06
C CYS A 86 -25.84 10.78 0.03
N PRO A 87 -25.18 10.16 -0.96
CA PRO A 87 -25.00 8.72 -0.96
C PRO A 87 -24.19 8.33 0.29
N ASP A 88 -24.68 7.31 0.99
CA ASP A 88 -23.86 6.61 1.99
C ASP A 88 -22.67 6.05 1.22
N ASN A 89 -21.48 6.57 1.53
CA ASN A 89 -20.24 6.18 0.88
C ASN A 89 -19.39 5.32 1.81
N ASP A 90 -20.01 4.50 2.66
CA ASP A 90 -19.31 3.53 3.49
C ASP A 90 -19.32 2.14 2.82
N GLY A 91 -18.32 1.31 3.15
CA GLY A 91 -18.29 -0.04 2.59
C GLY A 91 -16.92 -0.66 2.50
N PHE A 92 -16.91 -1.90 2.03
CA PHE A 92 -15.70 -2.67 1.84
C PHE A 92 -14.85 -2.12 0.70
N LYS A 93 -13.53 -2.18 0.89
CA LYS A 93 -12.55 -1.90 -0.15
C LYS A 93 -11.89 -3.19 -0.66
N ALA A 94 -11.50 -3.13 -1.93
CA ALA A 94 -10.94 -4.20 -2.70
C ALA A 94 -9.71 -4.83 -2.04
N LEU A 95 -9.73 -6.15 -2.03
CA LEU A 95 -8.60 -6.98 -1.64
C LEU A 95 -7.60 -7.04 -2.80
N THR A 96 -6.33 -6.84 -2.49
CA THR A 96 -5.23 -7.12 -3.41
C THR A 96 -4.46 -8.34 -2.91
N VAL A 97 -4.24 -9.31 -3.79
CA VAL A 97 -3.39 -10.47 -3.52
C VAL A 97 -2.08 -10.28 -4.24
N GLY A 98 -0.99 -10.28 -3.48
CA GLY A 98 0.34 -9.98 -3.99
C GLY A 98 1.34 -11.09 -3.76
N ALA A 99 2.34 -11.17 -4.64
CA ALA A 99 3.47 -12.08 -4.53
C ALA A 99 4.76 -11.35 -4.88
N ARG A 100 5.81 -11.56 -4.07
CA ARG A 100 7.15 -11.03 -4.33
C ARG A 100 8.17 -12.15 -4.34
N TYR A 101 9.09 -12.10 -5.30
CA TYR A 101 10.18 -13.04 -5.43
C TYR A 101 11.51 -12.33 -5.63
N GLN A 102 12.43 -12.52 -4.68
CA GLN A 102 13.78 -11.98 -4.73
C GLN A 102 14.71 -12.95 -5.48
N PHE A 103 14.82 -12.76 -6.79
CA PHE A 103 15.62 -13.63 -7.66
C PHE A 103 17.11 -13.26 -7.68
N MET A 104 17.48 -12.07 -7.21
CA MET A 104 18.87 -11.66 -6.95
C MET A 104 18.94 -10.91 -5.62
N PRO A 105 20.11 -10.84 -4.94
CA PRO A 105 20.26 -10.10 -3.69
C PRO A 105 19.79 -8.65 -3.74
N ILE A 106 19.81 -8.04 -4.93
CA ILE A 106 19.46 -6.64 -5.18
C ILE A 106 18.17 -6.44 -6.02
N LEU A 107 17.55 -7.51 -6.53
CA LEU A 107 16.38 -7.40 -7.41
C LEU A 107 15.24 -8.31 -6.96
N ILE A 108 14.04 -7.74 -6.98
CA ILE A 108 12.80 -8.37 -6.57
C ILE A 108 11.77 -8.18 -7.68
N GLY A 109 11.10 -9.25 -8.08
CA GLY A 109 9.91 -9.17 -8.93
C GLY A 109 8.67 -9.17 -8.04
N ALA A 110 7.71 -8.30 -8.34
CA ALA A 110 6.42 -8.22 -7.67
C ALA A 110 5.29 -8.41 -8.69
N LEU A 111 4.25 -9.13 -8.28
CA LEU A 111 3.02 -9.29 -9.03
C LEU A 111 1.85 -9.18 -8.07
N ASP A 112 0.94 -8.24 -8.33
CA ASP A 112 -0.28 -8.08 -7.57
C ASP A 112 -1.51 -8.21 -8.46
N ILE A 113 -2.54 -8.78 -7.86
CA ILE A 113 -3.85 -8.99 -8.44
C ILE A 113 -4.85 -8.21 -7.59
N GLN A 114 -5.43 -7.18 -8.18
CA GLN A 114 -6.47 -6.36 -7.57
C GLN A 114 -7.83 -7.02 -7.88
N LEU A 115 -8.54 -7.43 -6.84
CA LEU A 115 -9.85 -8.07 -6.99
C LEU A 115 -10.96 -7.02 -6.87
N PRO A 116 -11.95 -7.04 -7.78
CA PRO A 116 -13.08 -6.11 -7.74
C PRO A 116 -14.08 -6.58 -6.69
N LEU A 117 -13.80 -6.19 -5.45
CA LEU A 117 -14.60 -6.49 -4.26
C LEU A 117 -14.93 -5.20 -3.49
N ASN A 118 -14.80 -4.04 -4.14
CA ASN A 118 -15.23 -2.79 -3.54
C ASN A 118 -16.76 -2.77 -3.45
N SER A 119 -17.29 -2.11 -2.41
CA SER A 119 -18.72 -1.79 -2.36
C SER A 119 -19.07 -0.77 -3.44
N GLU A 120 -20.20 -0.95 -4.12
CA GLU A 120 -20.74 0.05 -5.07
C GLU A 120 -20.93 1.41 -4.38
N ASP A 121 -21.30 1.41 -3.10
CA ASP A 121 -21.37 2.61 -2.26
C ASP A 121 -20.03 3.36 -2.15
N VAL A 122 -18.89 2.69 -2.32
CA VAL A 122 -17.55 3.27 -2.15
C VAL A 122 -16.93 3.75 -3.47
N VAL A 123 -17.12 2.99 -4.56
CA VAL A 123 -16.46 3.25 -5.86
C VAL A 123 -17.45 3.51 -7.01
N GLY A 124 -18.76 3.44 -6.75
CA GLY A 124 -19.80 3.42 -7.77
C GLY A 124 -19.82 2.09 -8.54
N ASP A 125 -20.37 2.12 -9.74
CA ASP A 125 -20.46 0.95 -10.63
C ASP A 125 -19.09 0.55 -11.25
N TYR A 126 -18.03 1.31 -10.98
CA TYR A 126 -16.71 1.09 -11.58
C TYR A 126 -15.76 0.40 -10.59
N ASP A 127 -15.58 -0.92 -10.76
CA ASP A 127 -14.68 -1.74 -9.97
C ASP A 127 -13.93 -2.73 -10.88
N PRO A 128 -12.88 -2.27 -11.59
CA PRO A 128 -12.16 -3.11 -12.53
C PRO A 128 -11.25 -4.12 -11.81
N PHE A 129 -11.13 -5.31 -12.40
CA PHE A 129 -10.01 -6.21 -12.08
C PHE A 129 -8.69 -5.57 -12.53
N GLY A 130 -7.64 -5.69 -11.71
CA GLY A 130 -6.35 -5.07 -11.97
C GLY A 130 -5.17 -6.02 -11.83
N LEU A 131 -4.14 -5.80 -12.63
CA LEU A 131 -2.85 -6.47 -12.55
C LEU A 131 -1.74 -5.43 -12.42
N TYR A 132 -0.94 -5.57 -11.36
CA TYR A 132 0.26 -4.78 -11.16
C TYR A 132 1.48 -5.67 -11.25
N ALA A 133 2.44 -5.33 -12.10
CA ALA A 133 3.72 -6.02 -12.18
C ALA A 133 4.85 -5.00 -11.99
N ALA A 134 5.81 -5.34 -11.13
CA ALA A 134 6.92 -4.44 -10.84
C ALA A 134 8.25 -5.16 -10.69
N ILE A 135 9.32 -4.41 -10.98
CA ILE A 135 10.69 -4.77 -10.64
C ILE A 135 11.17 -3.76 -9.61
N GLN A 136 11.60 -4.27 -8.46
CA GLN A 136 12.18 -3.48 -7.39
C GLN A 136 13.68 -3.75 -7.34
N TYR A 137 14.44 -2.69 -7.13
CA TYR A 137 15.86 -2.73 -6.83
C TYR A 137 16.08 -2.31 -5.38
N THR A 138 16.95 -3.02 -4.68
CA THR A 138 17.24 -2.75 -3.27
C THR A 138 18.73 -2.89 -3.00
N GLN A 139 19.31 -1.95 -2.27
CA GLN A 139 20.72 -1.99 -1.88
C GLN A 139 20.97 -1.25 -0.57
N GLU A 140 21.79 -1.88 0.30
CA GLU A 140 22.38 -1.21 1.44
C GLU A 140 23.61 -0.39 0.99
N PHE A 141 23.57 0.93 1.21
CA PHE A 141 24.68 1.82 0.84
C PHE A 141 25.71 1.98 1.95
N VAL A 142 25.24 2.11 3.18
CA VAL A 142 26.04 2.11 4.41
C VAL A 142 25.29 1.32 5.46
N PRO A 143 25.96 0.79 6.51
CA PRO A 143 25.29 0.00 7.53
C PRO A 143 24.03 0.67 8.07
N ASN A 144 22.89 -0.01 7.91
CA ASN A 144 21.55 0.44 8.28
C ASN A 144 20.93 1.56 7.43
N LEU A 145 21.51 1.93 6.28
CA LEU A 145 20.89 2.82 5.29
C LEU A 145 20.62 2.03 4.01
N TRP A 146 19.34 1.82 3.75
CA TRP A 146 18.83 1.13 2.58
C TRP A 146 18.28 2.11 1.58
N PHE A 147 18.51 1.80 0.31
CA PHE A 147 17.84 2.44 -0.80
C PHE A 147 17.05 1.40 -1.56
N GLY A 148 15.82 1.76 -1.89
CA GLY A 148 14.95 0.99 -2.75
C GLY A 148 14.44 1.84 -3.91
N SER A 149 14.20 1.21 -5.04
CA SER A 149 13.50 1.84 -6.15
C SER A 149 12.63 0.83 -6.88
N GLU A 150 11.55 1.30 -7.48
CA GLU A 150 10.59 0.45 -8.18
C GLU A 150 10.28 1.01 -9.57
N LEU A 151 10.20 0.12 -10.55
CA LEU A 151 9.54 0.35 -11.83
C LEU A 151 8.36 -0.60 -11.93
N GLY A 152 7.15 -0.05 -11.96
CA GLY A 152 5.90 -0.80 -11.97
C GLY A 152 4.99 -0.45 -13.14
N PHE A 153 4.16 -1.40 -13.51
CA PHE A 153 3.15 -1.29 -14.55
C PHE A 153 1.81 -1.76 -13.98
N ASP A 154 0.83 -0.87 -13.97
CA ASP A 154 -0.54 -1.13 -13.55
C ASP A 154 -1.42 -1.20 -14.80
N TRP A 155 -2.10 -2.33 -14.96
CA TRP A 155 -3.08 -2.57 -16.00
C TRP A 155 -4.41 -2.98 -15.36
N LYS A 156 -5.40 -2.11 -15.49
CA LYS A 156 -6.78 -2.42 -15.14
C LYS A 156 -7.57 -2.81 -16.38
N PHE A 157 -8.39 -3.82 -16.24
CA PHE A 157 -9.23 -4.32 -17.32
C PHE A 157 -10.44 -3.39 -17.49
N GLU A 158 -11.01 -3.41 -18.70
CA GLU A 158 -12.22 -2.64 -19.00
C GLU A 158 -13.37 -3.05 -18.07
N ASP A 159 -14.03 -2.06 -17.48
CA ASP A 159 -15.22 -2.23 -16.68
C ASP A 159 -16.23 -1.11 -16.96
N GLU A 160 -17.52 -1.44 -17.05
CA GLU A 160 -18.61 -0.52 -17.39
C GLU A 160 -18.33 0.43 -18.60
N LYS A 161 -17.63 -0.07 -19.62
CA LYS A 161 -17.20 0.66 -20.84
C LYS A 161 -16.16 1.75 -20.60
N PHE A 162 -15.55 1.75 -19.42
CA PHE A 162 -14.40 2.57 -19.08
C PHE A 162 -13.13 1.71 -19.12
N GLU A 163 -12.18 2.11 -19.95
CA GLU A 163 -10.85 1.52 -20.02
C GLU A 163 -9.86 2.50 -19.38
N GLU A 164 -9.17 2.04 -18.33
CA GLU A 164 -8.00 2.74 -17.82
C GLU A 164 -6.79 2.36 -18.68
N GLY A 165 -6.04 3.36 -19.14
CA GLY A 165 -4.80 3.13 -19.88
C GLY A 165 -3.71 2.53 -19.00
N LEU A 166 -2.75 1.83 -19.61
CA LEU A 166 -1.58 1.30 -18.92
C LEU A 166 -0.83 2.42 -18.18
N LYS A 167 -0.69 2.28 -16.85
CA LYS A 167 0.00 3.25 -16.01
C LYS A 167 1.38 2.73 -15.63
N MET A 168 2.40 3.53 -15.90
CA MET A 168 3.77 3.27 -15.46
C MET A 168 4.07 4.09 -14.20
N THR A 169 4.69 3.46 -13.22
CA THR A 169 5.06 4.06 -11.94
C THR A 169 6.55 3.90 -11.69
N ILE A 170 7.22 4.99 -11.31
CA ILE A 170 8.62 5.00 -10.89
C ILE A 170 8.68 5.59 -9.48
N GLN A 171 9.23 4.85 -8.54
CA GLN A 171 9.31 5.23 -7.14
C GLN A 171 10.71 4.98 -6.58
N ALA A 172 11.08 5.73 -5.55
CA ALA A 172 12.31 5.51 -4.81
C ALA A 172 12.07 5.78 -3.32
N GLU A 173 12.73 5.00 -2.48
CA GLU A 173 12.61 5.03 -1.02
C GLU A 173 14.00 4.94 -0.40
N ILE A 174 14.16 5.63 0.73
CA ILE A 174 15.35 5.52 1.58
C ILE A 174 14.86 5.15 2.97
N ASP A 175 15.36 4.04 3.50
CA ASP A 175 15.13 3.65 4.89
C ASP A 175 16.42 3.73 5.70
N TYR A 176 16.28 4.20 6.93
CA TYR A 176 17.39 4.28 7.86
C TYR A 176 16.99 3.65 9.20
N THR A 177 17.64 2.54 9.54
CA THR A 177 17.45 1.86 10.81
C THR A 177 18.53 2.31 11.81
N ILE A 178 18.14 2.61 13.05
CA ILE A 178 19.12 2.88 14.12
C ILE A 178 19.44 1.57 14.83
N ALA A 179 20.64 1.05 14.65
CA ALA A 179 21.13 -0.10 15.41
C ALA A 179 21.33 0.31 16.89
N SER A 180 20.44 -0.14 17.77
CA SER A 180 20.54 -0.04 19.24
C SER A 180 20.74 1.38 19.80
N ILE A 181 19.69 1.94 20.40
CA ILE A 181 19.88 2.95 21.43
C ILE A 181 20.21 2.15 22.69
N GLY A 182 21.50 2.01 23.02
CA GLY A 182 21.92 1.37 24.27
C GLY A 182 21.23 2.04 25.46
N LEU A 183 20.17 1.40 25.95
CA LEU A 183 19.44 1.71 27.18
C LEU A 183 19.77 0.62 28.19
#